data_AF-A0A3D9DR34-F1
#
_entry.id   AF-A0A3D9DR34-F1
#
_cell.length_a   1.000
_cell.length_b   1.000
_cell.length_c   1.000
_cell.angle_alpha   90.00
_cell.angle_beta   90.00
_cell.angle_gamma   90.00
#
_symmetry.space_group_name_H-M   'P 1'
#
loop_
_entity.id
_entity.type
_entity.pdbx_description
1 polymer ?
#
loop_
_entity_poly.entity_id
_entity_poly.type
_entity_poly.pdbx_seq_one_letter_code
_entity_poly.pdbx_strand_id
1 'polypeptide(L)'
;MKFKFSPTYLLLTIFIFLTEVLIATKLADIFFVRAYLGDVIVVMLLYTFVKTFVKINDEKLILGILIFSCIVEFAQYFMVAEKLGFRPGSLMYIVIGNSFSWIDILCYAAGCLLLFLGLKFTQSKKEKQTIAG
;
A
#
# COMPACT_ATOMS: atom_id res chain seq x y z
N MET A 1 16.34 0.79 -16.57
CA MET A 1 15.02 1.28 -16.09
C MET A 1 14.84 2.70 -16.57
N LYS A 2 13.75 3.06 -17.25
CA LYS A 2 13.50 4.44 -17.69
C LYS A 2 12.68 5.16 -16.62
N PHE A 3 13.31 6.07 -15.87
CA PHE A 3 12.61 6.96 -14.95
C PHE A 3 11.69 7.88 -15.77
N LYS A 4 10.38 7.83 -15.50
CA LYS A 4 9.40 8.69 -16.16
C LYS A 4 8.58 9.34 -15.05
N PHE A 5 8.98 10.53 -14.63
CA PHE A 5 8.27 11.25 -13.59
C PHE A 5 6.90 11.68 -14.10
N SER A 6 5.85 11.20 -13.45
CA SER A 6 4.47 11.50 -13.81
C SER A 6 3.84 12.35 -12.69
N PRO A 7 3.63 13.66 -12.90
CA PRO A 7 3.02 14.50 -11.88
C PRO A 7 1.57 14.10 -11.56
N THR A 8 0.85 13.45 -12.49
CA THR A 8 -0.51 12.97 -12.26
C THR A 8 -0.56 11.87 -11.20
N TYR A 9 0.31 10.84 -11.32
CA TYR A 9 0.45 9.81 -10.30
C TYR A 9 0.97 10.37 -8.97
N LEU A 10 1.89 11.35 -8.99
CA LEU A 10 2.35 12.00 -7.77
C LEU A 10 1.21 12.66 -7.00
N LEU A 11 0.37 13.44 -7.71
CA LEU A 11 -0.77 14.11 -7.10
C LEU A 11 -1.75 13.11 -6.50
N LEU A 12 -1.97 11.98 -7.20
CA LEU A 12 -2.83 10.90 -6.72
C LEU A 12 -2.25 10.24 -5.46
N THR A 13 -0.93 9.99 -5.43
CA THR A 13 -0.26 9.46 -4.24
C THR A 13 -0.37 10.41 -3.06
N ILE A 14 -0.18 11.72 -3.27
CA ILE A 14 -0.35 12.73 -2.21
C ILE A 14 -1.79 12.72 -1.70
N PHE A 15 -2.78 12.65 -2.60
CA PHE A 15 -4.18 12.61 -2.22
C PHE A 15 -4.52 11.35 -1.39
N ILE A 16 -4.03 10.19 -1.81
CA ILE A 16 -4.21 8.93 -1.06
C ILE A 16 -3.51 9.02 0.30
N PHE A 17 -2.29 9.56 0.36
CA PHE A 17 -1.55 9.74 1.60
C PHE A 17 -2.28 10.67 2.58
N LEU A 18 -2.83 11.79 2.09
CA LEU A 18 -3.65 12.68 2.92
C LEU A 18 -4.92 11.98 3.42
N THR A 19 -5.52 11.12 2.60
CA THR A 19 -6.67 10.30 3.00
C THR A 19 -6.29 9.35 4.13
N GLU A 20 -5.16 8.66 4.04
CA GLU A 20 -4.61 7.80 5.10
C GLU A 20 -4.38 8.58 6.40
N VAL A 21 -3.73 9.74 6.31
CA VAL A 21 -3.50 10.61 7.48
C VAL A 21 -4.83 11.07 8.09
N LEU A 22 -5.83 11.38 7.25
CA LEU A 22 -7.15 11.77 7.72
C LEU A 22 -7.88 10.60 8.40
N ILE A 23 -7.78 9.39 7.87
CA ILE A 23 -8.30 8.18 8.51
C ILE A 23 -7.61 7.97 9.86
N ALA A 24 -6.28 8.04 9.91
CA ALA A 24 -5.51 7.85 11.13
C ALA A 24 -5.79 8.90 12.21
N THR A 25 -6.13 10.14 11.82
CA THR A 25 -6.37 11.24 12.75
C THR A 25 -7.84 11.45 13.11
N LYS A 26 -8.77 11.36 12.14
CA LYS A 26 -10.20 11.60 12.34
C LYS A 26 -10.99 10.35 12.64
N LEU A 27 -10.56 9.20 12.12
CA LEU A 27 -11.17 7.90 12.40
C LEU A 27 -10.28 7.08 13.35
N ALA A 28 -9.47 7.77 14.16
CA ALA A 28 -8.61 7.16 15.16
C ALA A 28 -9.39 6.26 16.13
N ASP A 29 -10.65 6.63 16.41
CA ASP A 29 -11.56 5.90 17.29
C ASP A 29 -12.06 4.58 16.66
N ILE A 30 -12.03 4.45 15.34
CA ILE A 30 -12.47 3.25 14.62
C ILE A 30 -11.26 2.41 14.24
N PHE A 31 -10.80 1.59 15.20
CA PHE A 31 -9.64 0.71 15.01
C PHE A 31 -9.76 -0.17 13.75
N PHE A 32 -10.95 -0.72 13.48
CA PHE A 32 -11.19 -1.58 12.32
C PHE A 32 -10.92 -0.86 10.98
N VAL A 33 -11.41 0.36 10.83
CA VAL A 33 -11.20 1.13 9.60
C VAL A 33 -9.73 1.52 9.48
N ARG A 34 -9.12 1.97 10.58
CA ARG A 34 -7.72 2.37 10.57
C ARG A 34 -6.77 1.21 10.26
N ALA A 35 -6.99 0.03 10.85
CA ALA A 35 -6.16 -1.14 10.61
C ALA A 35 -6.43 -1.71 9.22
N TYR A 36 -7.64 -2.17 8.94
CA TYR A 36 -7.91 -2.98 7.75
C TYR A 36 -8.11 -2.16 6.47
N LEU A 37 -8.85 -1.05 6.55
CA LEU A 37 -9.06 -0.20 5.36
C LEU A 37 -7.77 0.55 5.02
N GLY A 38 -7.01 0.96 6.05
CA GLY A 38 -5.68 1.53 5.90
C GLY A 38 -4.75 0.62 5.09
N ASP A 39 -4.64 -0.66 5.48
CA ASP A 39 -3.78 -1.63 4.78
C ASP A 39 -4.09 -1.74 3.27
N VAL A 40 -5.38 -1.77 2.91
CA VAL A 40 -5.82 -1.82 1.51
C VAL A 40 -5.44 -0.54 0.77
N ILE A 41 -5.59 0.62 1.40
CA ILE A 41 -5.24 1.92 0.81
C ILE A 41 -3.72 2.07 0.67
N VAL A 42 -2.95 1.59 1.65
CA VAL A 42 -1.47 1.57 1.61
C VAL A 42 -0.96 0.80 0.39
N VAL A 43 -1.59 -0.31 0.00
CA VAL A 43 -1.23 -1.02 -1.24
C VAL A 43 -1.38 -0.11 -2.47
N MET A 44 -2.48 0.65 -2.56
CA MET A 44 -2.71 1.59 -3.67
C MET A 44 -1.73 2.76 -3.62
N LEU A 45 -1.40 3.25 -2.42
CA LEU A 45 -0.42 4.30 -2.21
C LEU A 45 0.95 3.85 -2.70
N LEU A 46 1.44 2.68 -2.28
CA LEU A 46 2.73 2.15 -2.71
C LEU A 46 2.76 1.91 -4.22
N TYR A 47 1.69 1.38 -4.79
CA TYR A 47 1.58 1.18 -6.24
C TYR A 47 1.71 2.51 -7.01
N THR A 48 0.93 3.52 -6.62
CA THR A 48 0.92 4.83 -7.28
C THR A 48 2.22 5.60 -7.05
N PHE A 49 2.82 5.47 -5.86
CA PHE A 49 4.10 6.05 -5.51
C PHE A 49 5.21 5.49 -6.40
N VAL A 50 5.33 4.17 -6.49
CA VAL A 50 6.37 3.55 -7.34
C VAL A 50 6.13 3.88 -8.82
N LYS A 51 4.88 3.88 -9.29
CA LYS A 51 4.50 4.32 -10.64
C LYS A 51 4.92 5.75 -10.96
N THR A 52 4.98 6.61 -9.94
CA THR A 52 5.37 8.01 -10.11
C THR A 52 6.83 8.15 -10.52
N PHE A 53 7.72 7.32 -9.96
CA PHE A 53 9.16 7.37 -10.23
C PHE A 53 9.59 6.38 -11.32
N VAL A 54 8.99 5.18 -11.35
CA VAL A 54 9.47 4.04 -12.13
C VAL A 54 8.36 3.48 -13.02
N LYS A 55 8.66 3.35 -14.31
CA LYS A 55 7.81 2.62 -15.24
C LYS A 55 8.15 1.13 -15.19
N ILE A 56 7.42 0.37 -14.38
CA ILE A 56 7.50 -1.10 -14.26
C ILE A 56 6.17 -1.74 -14.67
N ASN A 57 6.21 -3.04 -14.98
CA ASN A 57 5.00 -3.82 -15.22
C ASN A 57 4.14 -3.87 -13.96
N ASP A 58 2.84 -3.66 -14.14
CA ASP A 58 1.87 -3.58 -13.06
C ASP A 58 1.85 -4.84 -12.20
N GLU A 59 1.83 -6.02 -12.83
CA GLU A 59 1.79 -7.31 -12.13
C GLU A 59 3.02 -7.54 -11.25
N LYS A 60 4.22 -7.18 -11.76
CA LYS A 60 5.47 -7.30 -10.99
C LYS A 60 5.49 -6.34 -9.80
N LEU A 61 4.92 -5.16 -9.97
CA LEU A 61 4.84 -4.17 -8.90
C LEU A 61 3.90 -4.64 -7.79
N ILE A 62 2.72 -5.15 -8.15
CA ILE A 62 1.74 -5.69 -7.19
C ILE A 62 2.36 -6.84 -6.39
N LEU A 63 3.01 -7.78 -7.07
CA LEU A 63 3.69 -8.89 -6.40
C LEU A 63 4.81 -8.38 -5.46
N GLY A 64 5.55 -7.37 -5.91
CA GLY A 64 6.59 -6.73 -5.09
C GLY A 64 6.03 -6.07 -3.84
N ILE A 65 4.88 -5.39 -3.94
CA ILE A 65 4.19 -4.77 -2.79
C ILE A 65 3.71 -5.85 -1.82
N LEU A 66 3.11 -6.94 -2.31
CA LEU A 66 2.65 -8.03 -1.46
C LEU A 66 3.81 -8.66 -0.68
N ILE A 67 4.93 -8.96 -1.36
CA ILE A 67 6.13 -9.51 -0.71
C ILE A 67 6.69 -8.52 0.30
N PHE A 68 6.74 -7.23 -0.06
CA PHE A 68 7.23 -6.17 0.84
C PHE A 68 6.36 -6.06 2.11
N SER A 69 5.03 -6.03 1.97
CA SER A 69 4.11 -6.03 3.11
C SER A 69 4.28 -7.26 3.99
N CYS A 70 4.43 -8.46 3.41
CA CYS A 70 4.74 -9.67 4.20
C CYS A 70 6.05 -9.52 4.98
N ILE A 71 7.11 -8.98 4.37
CA ILE A 71 8.40 -8.76 5.05
C ILE A 71 8.24 -7.76 6.22
N VAL A 72 7.45 -6.70 6.03
CA VAL A 72 7.16 -5.71 7.07
C VAL A 72 6.42 -6.37 8.25
N GLU A 73 5.39 -7.18 7.99
CA GLU A 73 4.68 -7.97 9.01
C GLU A 73 5.60 -8.96 9.74
N PHE A 74 6.47 -9.67 9.01
CA PHE A 74 7.47 -10.53 9.63
C PHE A 74 8.47 -9.74 10.50
N ALA A 75 8.84 -8.52 10.09
CA ALA A 75 9.69 -7.66 10.91
C ALA A 75 8.99 -7.23 12.22
N GLN A 76 7.68 -6.96 12.17
CA GLN A 76 6.87 -6.69 13.35
C GLN A 76 6.76 -7.92 14.27
N TYR A 77 6.64 -9.13 13.69
CA TYR A 77 6.66 -10.38 14.43
C TYR A 77 7.97 -10.59 15.23
N PHE A 78 9.12 -10.21 14.67
CA PHE A 78 10.41 -10.29 15.36
C PHE A 78 10.65 -9.20 16.41
N MET A 79 9.61 -8.41 16.71
CA MET A 79 9.64 -7.28 17.62
C MET A 79 10.79 -6.32 17.31
N VAL A 80 10.99 -5.99 16.03
CA VAL A 80 12.12 -5.17 15.59
C VAL A 80 12.14 -3.80 16.30
N ALA A 81 10.97 -3.25 16.64
CA ALA A 81 10.89 -2.03 17.44
C ALA A 81 11.59 -2.16 18.81
N GLU A 82 11.42 -3.29 19.49
CA GLU A 82 12.06 -3.57 20.79
C GLU A 82 13.54 -3.88 20.63
N LYS A 83 13.92 -4.63 19.59
CA LYS A 83 15.33 -4.91 19.28
C LYS A 83 16.14 -3.66 18.94
N LEU A 84 15.49 -2.65 18.35
CA LEU A 84 16.10 -1.34 18.08
C LEU A 84 16.12 -0.43 19.32
N GLY A 85 15.60 -0.88 20.46
CA GLY A 85 15.60 -0.15 21.73
C GLY A 85 14.51 0.91 21.84
N PHE A 86 13.50 0.91 20.96
CA PHE A 86 12.38 1.83 21.08
C PHE A 86 11.48 1.41 22.23
N ARG A 87 11.22 2.36 23.14
CA ARG A 87 10.38 2.11 24.31
C ARG A 87 8.92 1.89 23.90
N PRO A 88 8.19 0.95 24.52
CA PRO A 88 6.77 0.80 24.32
C PRO A 88 6.05 2.12 24.65
N GLY A 89 5.21 2.60 23.72
CA GLY A 89 4.53 3.89 23.80
C GLY A 89 5.26 5.07 23.14
N SER A 90 6.49 4.88 22.64
CA SER A 90 7.14 5.85 21.76
C SER A 90 6.39 5.98 20.43
N LEU A 91 6.39 7.17 19.83
CA LEU A 91 5.87 7.41 18.49
C LEU A 91 6.49 6.41 17.48
N MET A 92 7.79 6.14 17.60
CA MET A 92 8.49 5.19 16.73
C MET A 92 8.06 3.73 16.98
N TYR A 93 7.71 3.38 18.23
CA TYR A 93 7.20 2.06 18.57
C TYR A 93 5.83 1.82 17.94
N ILE A 94 4.97 2.85 17.95
CA ILE A 94 3.64 2.79 17.33
C ILE A 94 3.74 2.77 15.80
N VAL A 95 4.64 3.58 15.22
CA VAL A 95 4.82 3.67 13.76
C VAL A 95 5.43 2.41 13.18
N ILE A 96 6.43 1.81 13.83
CA ILE A 96 7.00 0.52 13.38
C ILE A 96 5.95 -0.58 13.56
N GLY A 97 5.16 -0.51 14.63
CA GLY A 97 4.22 -1.56 15.01
C GLY A 97 4.94 -2.78 15.55
N ASN A 98 4.28 -3.50 16.46
CA ASN A 98 4.82 -4.72 17.07
C ASN A 98 3.78 -5.83 17.15
N SER A 99 2.64 -5.64 16.49
CA SER A 99 1.53 -6.57 16.49
C SER A 99 1.38 -7.13 15.10
N PHE A 100 2.03 -8.28 14.89
CA PHE A 100 1.79 -9.12 13.74
C PHE A 100 0.33 -9.56 13.69
N SER A 101 -0.29 -9.42 12.52
CA SER A 101 -1.69 -9.80 12.30
C SER A 101 -1.83 -10.55 10.98
N TRP A 102 -2.35 -11.78 11.05
CA TRP A 102 -2.71 -12.55 9.86
C TRP A 102 -3.79 -11.86 9.01
N ILE A 103 -4.60 -11.01 9.63
CA ILE A 103 -5.68 -10.29 8.94
C ILE A 103 -5.08 -9.18 8.08
N ASP A 104 -3.97 -8.57 8.50
CA ASP A 104 -3.30 -7.50 7.78
C ASP A 104 -2.68 -8.08 6.49
N ILE A 105 -2.07 -9.27 6.56
CA ILE A 105 -1.65 -10.06 5.38
C ILE A 105 -2.84 -10.31 4.44
N LEU A 106 -4.00 -10.68 4.97
CA LEU A 106 -5.19 -10.91 4.17
C LEU A 106 -5.71 -9.62 3.51
N CYS A 107 -5.66 -8.48 4.22
CA CYS A 107 -5.98 -7.16 3.69
C CYS A 107 -5.01 -6.75 2.58
N TYR A 108 -3.70 -6.93 2.75
CA TYR A 108 -2.70 -6.67 1.72
C TYR A 108 -2.92 -7.53 0.48
N ALA A 109 -3.24 -8.82 0.67
CA ALA A 109 -3.58 -9.72 -0.42
C ALA A 109 -4.87 -9.28 -1.14
N ALA A 110 -5.90 -8.89 -0.40
CA ALA A 110 -7.15 -8.37 -0.96
C ALA A 110 -6.94 -7.06 -1.72
N GLY A 111 -6.17 -6.12 -1.17
CA GLY A 111 -5.81 -4.86 -1.84
C GLY A 111 -5.03 -5.10 -3.13
N CYS A 112 -4.07 -6.02 -3.11
CA CYS A 112 -3.33 -6.43 -4.29
C CYS A 112 -4.24 -7.07 -5.35
N LEU A 113 -5.19 -7.93 -4.94
CA LEU A 113 -6.14 -8.58 -5.84
C LEU A 113 -7.10 -7.56 -6.47
N LEU A 114 -7.64 -6.63 -5.68
CA LEU A 114 -8.49 -5.55 -6.15
C LEU A 114 -7.76 -4.67 -7.16
N LEU A 115 -6.52 -4.31 -6.86
CA LEU A 115 -5.70 -3.49 -7.74
C LEU A 115 -5.36 -4.24 -9.05
N PHE A 116 -5.03 -5.52 -8.96
CA PHE A 116 -4.82 -6.38 -10.13
C PHE A 116 -6.06 -6.47 -11.03
N LEU A 117 -7.23 -6.74 -10.45
CA LEU A 117 -8.50 -6.78 -11.17
C LEU A 117 -8.82 -5.44 -11.81
N GLY A 118 -8.70 -4.33 -11.08
CA GLY A 118 -8.96 -2.99 -11.60
C GLY A 118 -8.06 -2.62 -12.79
N LEU A 119 -6.79 -3.03 -12.74
CA LEU A 119 -5.87 -2.84 -13.85
C LEU A 119 -6.18 -3.74 -15.04
N LYS A 120 -6.53 -5.01 -14.82
CA LYS A 120 -7.04 -5.94 -15.85
C LYS A 120 -8.25 -5.35 -16.58
N PHE A 121 -9.23 -4.83 -15.85
CA PHE A 121 -10.41 -4.18 -16.43
C PHE A 121 -10.04 -2.95 -17.24
N THR A 122 -9.13 -2.13 -16.73
CA THR A 122 -8.66 -0.91 -17.42
C THR A 122 -7.90 -1.24 -18.71
N GLN A 123 -7.03 -2.26 -18.68
CA GLN A 123 -6.29 -2.72 -19.85
C GLN A 123 -7.23 -3.32 -20.92
N SER A 124 -8.20 -4.15 -20.52
CA SER A 124 -9.17 -4.74 -21.44
C SER A 124 -10.03 -3.67 -22.14
N LYS A 125 -10.38 -2.59 -21.44
CA LYS A 125 -11.11 -1.46 -22.02
C LYS A 125 -10.27 -0.70 -23.05
N LYS A 126 -8.97 -0.56 -22.81
CA LYS A 126 -8.02 0.11 -23.70
C LYS A 126 -7.72 -0.70 -24.97
N GLU A 127 -7.65 -2.02 -24.83
CA GLU A 127 -7.47 -2.96 -25.94
C GLU A 127 -8.71 -2.99 -26.86
N LYS A 128 -9.93 -3.03 -26.28
CA LYS A 128 -11.17 -2.93 -27.06
C LYS A 128 -11.34 -1.59 -27.79
N GLN A 129 -10.88 -0.46 -27.23
CA GLN A 129 -10.91 0.82 -27.92
C GLN A 129 -9.91 0.92 -29.07
N THR A 130 -8.78 0.21 -28.99
CA THR A 130 -7.76 0.20 -30.07
C THR A 130 -8.18 -0.68 -31.24
N ILE A 131 -9.02 -1.69 -31.02
CA ILE A 131 -9.54 -2.58 -32.07
C ILE A 131 -10.80 -1.99 -32.74
N ALA A 132 -11.51 -1.08 -32.07
CA ALA A 132 -12.76 -0.48 -32.54
C ALA A 132 -12.60 0.94 -33.15
N GLY A 133 -11.38 1.45 -33.29
CA GLY A 133 -11.08 2.75 -33.93
C GLY A 133 -10.13 2.58 -35.09
#